data_AF-A0A7W5G8S1-F1
#
_entry.id   AF-A0A7W5G8S1-F1
#
_cell.length_a   1.000
_cell.length_b   1.000
_cell.length_c   1.000
_cell.angle_alpha   90.00
_cell.angle_beta   90.00
_cell.angle_gamma   90.00
#
_symmetry.space_group_name_H-M   'P 1'
#
loop_
_entity.id
_entity.type
_entity.pdbx_description
1 polymer ?
#
loop_
_entity_poly.entity_id
_entity_poly.type
_entity_poly.pdbx_seq_one_letter_code
_entity_poly.pdbx_strand_id
1 'polypeptide(L)'
;MRVSVRLRHEIVGNQLTLAEERPTAKRNEWDRVDIVQFRLESQKWKVYAKIEDNKWSFVEVISPSEDFEQQLEWVEMDQEGLFWKS
;
A
#
# COMPACT_ATOMS: atom_id res chain seq x y z
N MET A 1 -16.88 -15.25 -12.87
CA MET A 1 -17.03 -13.79 -12.69
C MET A 1 -15.62 -13.21 -12.80
N ARG A 2 -15.33 -12.31 -13.77
CA ARG A 2 -14.02 -11.64 -13.79
C ARG A 2 -14.07 -10.58 -12.69
N VAL A 3 -13.29 -10.74 -11.64
CA VAL A 3 -13.14 -9.70 -10.61
C VAL A 3 -12.27 -8.63 -11.23
N SER A 4 -12.85 -7.48 -11.58
CA SER A 4 -12.08 -6.33 -12.02
C SER A 4 -11.58 -5.61 -10.79
N VAL A 5 -10.30 -5.77 -10.46
CA VAL A 5 -9.63 -4.94 -9.46
C VAL A 5 -8.92 -3.79 -10.16
N ARG A 6 -8.76 -2.66 -9.48
CA ARG A 6 -7.88 -1.57 -9.93
C ARG A 6 -7.00 -1.11 -8.78
N LEU A 7 -5.74 -0.81 -9.10
CA LEU A 7 -4.85 -0.14 -8.17
C LEU A 7 -5.07 1.36 -8.26
N ARG A 8 -5.14 2.00 -7.10
CA ARG A 8 -5.21 3.45 -6.96
C ARG A 8 -4.12 3.89 -6.00
N HIS A 9 -3.44 4.98 -6.34
CA HIS A 9 -2.55 5.67 -5.41
C HIS A 9 -3.17 7.00 -5.00
N GLU A 10 -2.85 7.42 -3.79
CA GLU A 10 -3.23 8.72 -3.23
C GLU A 10 -2.01 9.34 -2.57
N ILE A 11 -1.71 10.60 -2.89
CA ILE A 11 -0.59 11.34 -2.34
C ILE A 11 -1.13 12.46 -1.46
N VAL A 12 -0.73 12.48 -0.20
CA VAL A 12 -1.08 13.54 0.77
C VAL A 12 0.19 13.98 1.50
N GLY A 13 0.65 15.20 1.21
CA GLY A 13 1.93 15.69 1.73
C GLY A 13 3.08 14.80 1.29
N ASN A 14 3.80 14.22 2.26
CA ASN A 14 4.95 13.33 2.03
C ASN A 14 4.58 11.84 2.09
N GLN A 15 3.30 11.51 1.96
CA GLN A 15 2.80 10.14 2.07
C GLN A 15 2.14 9.72 0.76
N LEU A 16 2.45 8.51 0.31
CA LEU A 16 1.78 7.84 -0.80
C LEU A 16 1.12 6.57 -0.26
N THR A 17 -0.19 6.45 -0.40
CA THR A 17 -0.93 5.23 -0.09
C THR A 17 -1.30 4.52 -1.38
N LEU A 18 -0.91 3.25 -1.49
CA LEU A 18 -1.38 2.35 -2.53
C LEU A 18 -2.57 1.56 -2.00
N ALA A 19 -3.64 1.51 -2.78
CA ALA A 19 -4.87 0.83 -2.43
C ALA A 19 -5.42 0.02 -3.60
N GLU A 20 -6.08 -1.08 -3.28
CA GLU A 20 -6.90 -1.83 -4.21
C GLU A 20 -8.35 -1.35 -4.11
N GLU A 21 -9.00 -1.19 -5.25
CA GLU A 21 -10.44 -0.92 -5.31
C GLU A 21 -11.16 -2.07 -6.02
N ARG A 22 -12.21 -2.58 -5.37
CA ARG A 22 -13.08 -3.67 -5.85
C ARG A 22 -14.49 -3.15 -6.12
N PRO A 23 -15.16 -3.52 -7.22
CA PRO A 23 -16.51 -3.08 -7.51
C PRO A 23 -17.49 -3.76 -6.54
N THR A 24 -18.42 -2.98 -5.98
CA THR A 24 -19.48 -3.54 -5.13
C THR A 24 -20.71 -3.90 -5.95
N ALA A 25 -21.70 -4.55 -5.32
CA ALA A 25 -22.98 -4.85 -5.96
C ALA A 25 -23.78 -3.59 -6.35
N LYS A 26 -23.47 -2.44 -5.75
CA LYS A 26 -24.10 -1.16 -6.07
C LYS A 26 -23.34 -0.45 -7.18
N ARG A 27 -24.08 0.09 -8.15
CA ARG A 27 -23.48 0.90 -9.22
C ARG A 27 -22.76 2.11 -8.65
N ASN A 28 -21.54 2.33 -9.13
CA ASN A 28 -20.63 3.44 -8.77
C ASN A 28 -20.02 3.39 -7.36
N GLU A 29 -20.22 2.32 -6.61
CA GLU A 29 -19.50 2.10 -5.35
C GLU A 29 -18.31 1.15 -5.58
N TRP A 30 -17.16 1.50 -5.03
CA TRP A 30 -15.95 0.68 -5.02
C TRP A 30 -15.47 0.54 -3.58
N ASP A 31 -15.31 -0.68 -3.11
CA ASP A 31 -14.67 -0.95 -1.82
C ASP A 31 -13.17 -0.70 -1.98
N ARG A 32 -12.62 0.16 -1.11
CA ARG A 32 -11.19 0.48 -1.08
C ARG A 32 -10.52 -0.28 0.06
N VAL A 33 -9.43 -0.97 -0.26
CA VAL A 33 -8.55 -1.64 0.70
C VAL A 33 -7.16 -1.05 0.53
N ASP A 34 -6.70 -0.28 1.52
CA ASP A 34 -5.32 0.22 1.49
C ASP A 34 -4.35 -0.94 1.72
N ILE A 35 -3.33 -1.04 0.87
CA ILE A 35 -2.33 -2.11 0.85
C ILE A 35 -1.10 -1.68 1.64
N VAL A 36 -0.54 -0.53 1.28
CA VAL A 36 0.72 -0.02 1.82
C VAL A 36 0.72 1.50 1.85
N GLN A 37 1.51 2.06 2.77
CA GLN A 37 1.82 3.49 2.76
C GLN A 37 3.33 3.71 2.75
N PHE A 38 3.79 4.50 1.79
CA PHE A 38 5.15 5.00 1.69
C PHE A 38 5.21 6.39 2.31
N ARG A 39 6.22 6.66 3.13
CA ARG A 39 6.44 7.98 3.71
C ARG A 39 7.84 8.46 3.42
N LEU A 40 7.95 9.67 2.88
CA LEU A 40 9.23 10.34 2.66
C LEU A 40 9.65 11.07 3.94
N GLU A 41 10.58 10.47 4.67
CA GLU A 41 11.11 10.98 5.94
C GLU A 41 12.63 11.07 5.85
N SER A 42 13.20 12.24 6.15
CA SER A 42 14.65 12.47 6.07
C SER A 42 15.26 12.07 4.72
N GLN A 43 14.57 12.41 3.61
CA GLN A 43 14.93 12.08 2.22
C GLN A 43 14.90 10.57 1.88
N LYS A 44 14.38 9.72 2.77
CA LYS A 44 14.25 8.28 2.52
C LYS A 44 12.78 7.86 2.58
N TRP A 45 12.40 7.02 1.64
CA TRP A 45 11.13 6.32 1.64
C TRP A 45 11.17 5.19 2.66
N LYS A 46 10.17 5.22 3.53
CA LYS A 46 9.88 4.18 4.51
C LYS A 46 8.57 3.50 4.16
N VAL A 47 8.51 2.19 4.37
CA VAL A 47 7.33 1.36 4.09
C VAL A 47 6.55 1.08 5.37
N TYR A 48 5.23 1.25 5.31
CA TYR A 48 4.31 0.98 6.40
C TYR A 48 3.21 0.03 5.94
N ALA A 49 2.99 -1.03 6.72
CA ALA A 49 1.90 -1.98 6.52
C ALA A 49 0.68 -1.58 7.36
N LYS A 50 -0.51 -1.89 6.86
CA LYS A 50 -1.76 -1.68 7.59
C LYS A 50 -1.99 -2.82 8.57
N ILE A 51 -2.24 -2.48 9.83
CA ILE A 51 -2.59 -3.44 10.90
C ILE A 51 -4.08 -3.35 11.24
N GLU A 52 -4.59 -4.32 12.01
CA GLU A 52 -6.04 -4.56 12.25
C GLU A 52 -6.83 -3.32 12.73
N ASP A 53 -6.20 -2.40 13.46
CA ASP A 53 -6.81 -1.17 13.98
C ASP A 53 -6.91 -0.02 12.94
N ASN A 54 -6.77 -0.29 11.64
CA ASN A 54 -6.56 0.73 10.59
C ASN A 54 -5.34 1.63 10.85
N LYS A 55 -4.40 1.18 11.69
CA LYS A 55 -3.15 1.89 11.97
C LYS A 55 -2.08 1.45 10.98
N TRP A 56 -1.06 2.30 10.83
CA TRP A 56 0.11 2.02 10.02
C TRP A 56 1.28 1.65 10.92
N SER A 57 1.92 0.51 10.66
CA SER A 57 3.13 0.07 11.36
C SER A 57 4.31 0.10 10.41
N PHE A 58 5.46 0.59 10.87
CA PHE A 58 6.70 0.56 10.10
C PHE A 58 7.13 -0.89 9.87
N VAL A 59 7.59 -1.19 8.66
CA VAL A 59 8.04 -2.53 8.26
C VAL A 59 9.55 -2.61 8.43
N GLU A 60 10.00 -3.13 9.57
CA GLU A 60 11.43 -3.12 9.95
C GLU A 60 12.34 -3.94 9.03
N VAL A 61 11.80 -4.97 8.36
CA VAL A 61 12.56 -5.81 7.42
C VAL A 61 12.94 -5.05 6.14
N ILE A 62 12.20 -3.99 5.78
CA ILE A 62 12.50 -3.16 4.61
C ILE A 62 13.30 -1.94 5.06
N SER A 63 14.57 -1.90 4.67
CA SER A 63 15.43 -0.77 4.97
C SER A 63 14.99 0.49 4.21
N PRO A 64 14.92 1.67 4.86
CA PRO A 64 14.56 2.91 4.18
C PRO A 64 15.54 3.27 3.06
N SER A 65 15.03 3.68 1.91
CA SER A 65 15.84 3.99 0.72
C SER A 65 15.46 5.33 0.10
N GLU A 66 16.42 5.99 -0.54
CA GLU A 66 16.16 7.19 -1.35
C GLU A 66 15.44 6.82 -2.66
N ASP A 67 15.60 5.56 -3.11
CA ASP A 67 14.95 5.02 -4.30
C ASP A 67 13.55 4.48 -3.95
N PHE A 68 12.53 5.12 -4.52
CA PHE A 68 11.14 4.72 -4.35
C PHE A 68 10.86 3.35 -5.00
N GLU A 69 11.40 3.09 -6.18
CA GLU A 69 11.12 1.86 -6.94
C GLU A 69 11.61 0.64 -6.17
N GLN A 70 12.76 0.76 -5.50
CA GLN A 70 13.25 -0.29 -4.62
C GLN A 70 12.27 -0.61 -3.47
N GLN A 71 11.60 0.39 -2.89
CA GLN A 71 10.60 0.15 -1.86
C GLN A 71 9.34 -0.50 -2.45
N LEU A 72 8.96 -0.11 -3.67
CA LEU A 72 7.82 -0.69 -4.37
C LEU A 72 8.06 -2.17 -4.69
N GLU A 73 9.25 -2.55 -5.15
CA GLU A 73 9.61 -3.95 -5.43
C GLU A 73 9.42 -4.86 -4.20
N TRP A 74 9.81 -4.40 -3.00
CA TRP A 74 9.58 -5.15 -1.76
C TRP A 74 8.10 -5.41 -1.50
N VAL A 75 7.24 -4.43 -1.80
CA VAL A 75 5.79 -4.55 -1.65
C VAL A 75 5.21 -5.48 -2.71
N GLU A 76 5.69 -5.44 -3.95
CA GLU A 76 5.23 -6.31 -5.03
C GLU A 76 5.61 -7.78 -4.80
N MET A 77 6.82 -8.02 -4.31
CA MET A 77 7.27 -9.38 -3.97
C MET A 77 6.56 -9.95 -2.74
N ASP A 78 6.26 -9.11 -1.75
CA ASP A 78 5.56 -9.44 -0.50
C ASP A 78 5.94 -10.79 0.11
N GLN A 79 7.26 -11.06 0.21
CA GLN A 79 7.77 -12.37 0.67
C GLN A 79 7.25 -12.76 2.07
N GLU A 80 6.97 -11.76 2.90
CA GLU A 80 6.48 -11.92 4.27
C GLU A 80 4.94 -11.94 4.38
N GLY A 81 4.21 -11.73 3.28
CA GLY A 81 2.74 -11.71 3.25
C GLY A 81 2.12 -10.58 4.07
N LEU A 82 2.78 -9.42 4.10
CA LEU A 82 2.38 -8.25 4.88
C LEU A 82 1.37 -7.36 4.16
N PHE A 83 1.39 -7.32 2.82
CA PHE A 83 0.69 -6.29 2.05
C PHE A 83 -0.56 -6.80 1.32
N TRP A 84 -0.45 -7.90 0.57
CA TRP A 84 -1.52 -8.39 -0.31
C TRP A 84 -2.36 -9.47 0.36
N LYS A 85 -3.11 -9.09 1.39
CA LYS A 85 -4.02 -10.01 2.07
C LYS A 85 -5.31 -10.17 1.27
N SER A 86 -5.56 -11.38 0.77
CA SER A 86 -6.74 -11.73 -0.05
C SER A 86 -8.01 -11.93 0.77
#